data_AF-A0A3E0K9Z4-F1
#
_entry.id   AF-A0A3E0K9Z4-F1
#
_cell.length_a   1.000
_cell.length_b   1.000
_cell.length_c   1.000
_cell.angle_alpha   90.00
_cell.angle_beta   90.00
_cell.angle_gamma   90.00
#
_symmetry.space_group_name_H-M   'P 1'
#
loop_
_entity.id
_entity.type
_entity.pdbx_description
1 polymer ?
#
loop_
_entity_poly.entity_id
_entity_poly.type
_entity_poly.pdbx_seq_one_letter_code
_entity_poly.pdbx_strand_id
1 'polypeptide(L)' 'MAQITAAELHNLHELIWMEATLFEKFLHYRHTADEEHVRELCDQLADRSRQHLTALAQLLGPDRSGVH' A
#
# COMPACT_ATOMS: atom_id res chain seq x y z
N MET A 1 -23.76 -10.26 -0.31
CA MET A 1 -22.38 -9.73 -0.21
C MET A 1 -22.38 -8.38 -0.92
N ALA A 2 -21.83 -7.33 -0.30
CA ALA A 2 -21.88 -5.97 -0.85
C ALA A 2 -20.93 -5.85 -2.05
N GLN A 3 -21.46 -5.39 -3.19
CA GLN A 3 -20.66 -5.02 -4.37
C GLN A 3 -19.97 -3.69 -4.11
N ILE A 4 -18.72 -3.56 -4.59
CA ILE A 4 -17.95 -2.32 -4.47
C ILE A 4 -18.49 -1.32 -5.49
N THR A 5 -18.84 -0.13 -5.04
CA THR A 5 -19.25 0.97 -5.93
C THR A 5 -18.05 1.53 -6.70
N ALA A 6 -18.30 2.20 -7.83
CA ALA A 6 -17.23 2.85 -8.60
C ALA A 6 -16.39 3.85 -7.78
N ALA A 7 -17.03 4.56 -6.84
CA ALA A 7 -16.35 5.50 -5.94
C ALA A 7 -15.43 4.78 -4.93
N GLU A 8 -15.90 3.67 -4.35
CA GLU A 8 -15.08 2.83 -3.46
C GLU A 8 -13.92 2.18 -4.21
N LEU A 9 -14.13 1.74 -5.45
CA LEU A 9 -13.07 1.20 -6.30
C LEU A 9 -12.01 2.27 -6.61
N HIS A 10 -12.43 3.49 -6.96
CA HIS A 10 -11.51 4.60 -7.18
C HIS A 10 -10.69 4.90 -5.92
N ASN A 11 -11.34 5.01 -4.76
CA ASN A 11 -10.65 5.24 -3.49
C ASN A 11 -9.66 4.10 -3.15
N LEU A 12 -10.01 2.84 -3.45
CA LEU A 12 -9.09 1.71 -3.26
C LEU A 12 -7.85 1.82 -4.16
N HIS A 13 -8.01 2.23 -5.42
CA HIS A 13 -6.86 2.48 -6.30
C HIS A 13 -5.96 3.61 -5.79
N GLU A 14 -6.54 4.71 -5.32
CA GLU A 14 -5.78 5.82 -4.74
C GLU A 14 -4.99 5.37 -3.49
N LEU A 15 -5.62 4.57 -2.62
CA LEU A 15 -4.95 4.00 -1.44
C LEU A 15 -3.79 3.07 -1.83
N ILE A 16 -3.97 2.23 -2.86
CA ILE A 16 -2.91 1.35 -3.37
C ILE A 16 -1.75 2.18 -3.92
N TRP A 17 -2.05 3.22 -4.70
CA TRP A 17 -1.01 4.08 -5.26
C TRP A 17 -0.24 4.82 -4.18
N MET A 18 -0.94 5.33 -3.16
CA MET A 18 -0.33 5.97 -2.00
C MET A 18 0.60 5.02 -1.24
N GLU A 19 0.15 3.80 -0.92
CA GLU A 19 0.98 2.82 -0.19
C GLU A 19 2.20 2.37 -0.99
N ALA A 20 2.08 2.21 -2.31
CA ALA A 20 3.22 1.94 -3.18
C ALA A 20 4.24 3.08 -3.17
N THR A 21 3.77 4.32 -3.23
CA THR A 21 4.62 5.51 -3.15
C THR A 21 5.33 5.61 -1.79
N LEU A 22 4.63 5.31 -0.70
CA LEU A 22 5.21 5.32 0.65
C LEU A 22 6.28 4.23 0.80
N PHE A 23 6.00 3.02 0.31
CA PHE A 23 6.97 1.93 0.29
C PHE A 23 8.29 2.34 -0.39
N GLU A 24 8.21 2.90 -1.59
CA GLU A 24 9.39 3.37 -2.33
C GLU A 24 10.16 4.48 -1.59
N LYS A 25 9.43 5.42 -0.96
CA LYS A 25 10.05 6.48 -0.15
C LYS A 25 10.79 5.93 1.05
N PHE A 26 10.21 4.98 1.78
CA PHE A 26 10.87 4.38 2.93
C PHE A 26 12.12 3.59 2.52
N LEU A 27 12.09 2.88 1.39
CA LEU A 27 13.30 2.26 0.84
C LEU A 27 14.37 3.29 0.48
N HIS A 28 13.97 4.40 -0.15
CA HIS A 28 14.90 5.48 -0.46
C HIS A 28 15.53 6.07 0.81
N TYR A 29 14.73 6.37 1.82
CA TYR A 29 15.22 6.92 3.10
C TYR A 29 16.13 5.95 3.84
N ARG A 30 15.84 4.65 3.79
CA ARG A 30 16.74 3.61 4.32
C ARG A 30 18.12 3.66 3.65
N HIS A 31 18.19 3.93 2.35
CA HIS A 31 19.46 4.01 1.63
C HIS A 31 20.24 5.29 1.90
N THR A 32 19.56 6.39 2.25
CA THR A 32 20.19 7.70 2.49
C THR A 32 20.46 8.00 3.97
N ALA A 33 19.90 7.22 4.90
CA ALA A 33 20.05 7.46 6.34
C ALA A 33 21.40 6.97 6.87
N ASP A 34 22.09 7.83 7.60
CA ASP A 34 23.39 7.52 8.22
C ASP A 34 23.21 6.75 9.54
N GLU A 35 22.13 7.01 10.27
CA GLU A 35 21.85 6.35 11.55
C GLU A 35 21.18 4.98 11.38
N GLU A 36 21.71 3.98 12.08
CA GLU A 36 21.23 2.59 12.02
C GLU A 36 19.76 2.45 12.45
N HIS A 37 19.38 3.08 13.57
CA HIS A 37 17.99 3.04 14.06
C HIS A 37 17.00 3.68 13.07
N VAL A 38 17.42 4.67 12.28
CA VAL A 38 16.57 5.28 11.24
C VAL A 38 16.39 4.32 10.07
N ARG A 39 17.46 3.59 9.67
CA ARG A 39 17.36 2.54 8.64
C ARG A 39 16.41 1.42 9.06
N GLU A 40 16.51 0.95 10.30
CA GLU A 40 15.61 -0.07 10.84
C GLU A 40 14.15 0.40 10.89
N LEU A 41 13.92 1.65 11.28
CA LEU A 41 12.58 2.24 11.25
C LEU A 41 12.03 2.31 9.82
N CYS A 42 12.85 2.73 8.85
CA CYS A 42 12.46 2.77 7.44
C CYS A 42 12.11 1.37 6.92
N ASP A 43 12.85 0.34 7.32
CA ASP A 43 12.53 -1.05 6.95
C ASP A 43 11.19 -1.52 7.52
N GLN A 44 10.90 -1.21 8.79
CA GLN A 44 9.63 -1.53 9.42
C GLN A 44 8.45 -0.82 8.73
N LEU A 45 8.64 0.45 8.36
CA LEU A 45 7.62 1.23 7.66
C LEU A 45 7.40 0.72 6.23
N ALA A 46 8.46 0.38 5.51
CA ALA A 46 8.37 -0.25 4.19
C ALA A 46 7.63 -1.60 4.27
N ASP A 47 7.98 -2.46 5.23
CA ASP A 47 7.28 -3.73 5.39
C ASP A 47 5.79 -3.54 5.69
N ARG A 48 5.44 -2.55 6.51
CA ARG A 48 4.05 -2.22 6.80
C ARG A 48 3.27 -1.76 5.56
N SER A 49 3.84 -0.88 4.74
CA SER A 49 3.21 -0.49 3.46
C SER A 49 3.04 -1.68 2.52
N ARG A 50 4.00 -2.62 2.48
CA ARG A 50 3.85 -3.87 1.71
C ARG A 50 2.70 -4.75 2.22
N GLN A 51 2.53 -4.84 3.54
CA GLN A 51 1.40 -5.56 4.14
C GLN A 51 0.06 -4.90 3.77
N HIS A 52 -0.03 -3.57 3.83
CA HIS A 52 -1.22 -2.82 3.42
C HIS A 52 -1.54 -3.05 1.94
N LEU A 53 -0.55 -2.98 1.04
CA LEU A 53 -0.73 -3.28 -0.39
C LEU A 53 -1.30 -4.67 -0.62
N THR A 54 -0.79 -5.66 0.11
CA THR A 54 -1.27 -7.05 0.01
C THR A 54 -2.73 -7.15 0.44
N ALA A 55 -3.11 -6.50 1.55
CA ALA A 55 -4.49 -6.48 2.03
C ALA A 55 -5.44 -5.74 1.06
N LEU A 56 -5.01 -4.59 0.52
CA LEU A 56 -5.79 -3.83 -0.46
C LEU A 56 -5.98 -4.60 -1.77
N ALA A 57 -4.95 -5.30 -2.25
CA ALA A 57 -5.06 -6.13 -3.45
C ALA A 57 -6.02 -7.32 -3.27
N GLN A 58 -6.09 -7.90 -2.05
CA GLN A 58 -7.07 -8.95 -1.74
C GLN A 58 -8.52 -8.42 -1.80
N LEU A 59 -8.75 -7.14 -1.47
CA LEU A 59 -10.07 -6.52 -1.60
C LEU A 59 -10.50 -6.35 -3.07
N LEU A 60 -9.54 -6.25 -3.99
CA LEU A 60 -9.77 -6.17 -5.44
C LEU A 60 -9.92 -7.53 -6.14
N GLY A 61 -9.90 -8.64 -5.39
CA GLY A 61 -9.97 -10.00 -5.94
C GLY A 61 -11.13 -10.24 -6.92
N PRO A 62 -11.04 -11.31 -7.73
CA PRO A 62 -11.88 -11.54 -8.91
C PRO A 62 -13.40 -11.54 -8.67
N ASP A 63 -13.85 -11.77 -7.44
CA ASP A 63 -15.27 -11.78 -7.07
C ASP A 63 -15.88 -10.40 -6.78
N ARG A 64 -15.07 -9.32 -6.72
CA ARG A 64 -15.53 -7.98 -6.28
C ARG A 64 -15.41 -6.88 -7.32
N SER A 65 -14.83 -7.16 -8.48
CA SER A 65 -14.58 -6.21 -9.57
C SER A 65 -15.74 -6.08 -10.58
N GLY A 66 -16.93 -6.59 -10.23
CA GLY A 66 -18.17 -6.34 -10.97
C GLY A 66 -18.61 -4.89 -10.85
N VAL A 67 -17.97 -4.00 -11.62
CA VAL A 67 -18.37 -2.59 -11.77
C VAL A 67 -19.60 -2.56 -12.67
N HIS A 68 -20.75 -2.18 -12.10
CA HIS A 68 -21.99 -1.87 -12.82
C HIS A 68 -22.20 -0.36 -12.92
#